data_AF-A0A832ZH15-F1
#
_entry.id   AF-A0A832ZH15-F1
#
_cell.length_a   1.000
_cell.length_b   1.000
_cell.length_c   1.000
_cell.angle_alpha   90.00
_cell.angle_beta   90.00
_cell.angle_gamma   90.00
#
_symmetry.space_group_name_H-M   'P 1'
#
loop_
_entity.id
_entity.type
_entity.pdbx_description
1 polymer ?
#
loop_
_entity_poly.entity_id
_entity_poly.type
_entity_poly.pdbx_seq_one_letter_code
_entity_poly.pdbx_strand_id
1 'polypeptide(L)'
;MVWDMEELSVPKERYDSLIFIGIQADGTIEFIKVYGEDKEKTIEILNRFFSEKNLHPADFVLVDEGYEDVGEKKLISTRTEEELSAYLARLGLKLLSNGVLYLEGKDKIYQVTAVSKELLKRIKTRDNKEEPQIREIEPYIDVKPVEDEIPKEFLSSLMLLELREDTLIINEAEIPLETVLKKCIKGSVKLPRYMEVHGNIIEIFDDEIHEKLASQVEWVLVKTPVICWDYHVDSMEEFEFRKVEERVYSAPLFLKAYRGYLILSEPPVELVKRLKKIKGRGYVKFPVGVRYHKIPVDFTLLVETRDINKYRNLGFPVRIKLPSFDEETLKKLFLKEFGVEIPLSIPKEHRTMSALMNLKRLVEKLKLRNPEKDTS
;
A
#
# COMPACT_ATOMS: atom_id res chain seq x y z
N MET A 1 -19.08 29.08 53.06
CA MET A 1 -18.37 27.79 53.11
C MET A 1 -17.26 27.89 52.10
N VAL A 2 -16.05 28.14 52.58
CA VAL A 2 -14.85 28.35 51.76
C VAL A 2 -14.43 26.97 51.27
N TRP A 3 -14.45 26.75 49.95
CA TRP A 3 -13.96 25.52 49.35
C TRP A 3 -12.44 25.53 49.47
N ASP A 4 -11.91 24.62 50.28
CA ASP A 4 -10.50 24.53 50.58
C ASP A 4 -9.72 24.09 49.33
N MET A 5 -8.57 24.74 49.14
CA MET A 5 -7.69 24.59 47.99
C MET A 5 -6.95 23.25 48.06
N GLU A 6 -7.36 22.26 47.26
CA GLU A 6 -6.57 21.04 47.05
C GLU A 6 -5.97 21.01 45.64
N GLU A 7 -4.64 21.05 45.59
CA GLU A 7 -3.84 21.02 44.36
C GLU A 7 -4.25 19.84 43.45
N LEU A 8 -4.51 20.09 42.16
CA LEU A 8 -4.67 19.04 41.14
C LEU A 8 -3.44 18.12 41.02
N SER A 9 -2.34 18.44 41.72
CA SER A 9 -1.05 17.75 41.73
C SER A 9 -0.95 16.58 42.70
N VAL A 10 -1.82 16.48 43.72
CA VAL A 10 -1.64 15.51 44.81
C VAL A 10 -2.29 14.17 44.44
N PRO A 11 -1.51 13.05 44.44
CA PRO A 11 -2.06 11.72 44.21
C PRO A 11 -3.09 11.34 45.27
N LYS A 12 -4.35 11.16 44.85
CA LYS A 12 -5.45 10.70 45.71
C LYS A 12 -6.38 9.75 44.97
N GLU A 13 -7.25 9.06 45.70
CA GLU A 13 -8.37 8.32 45.11
C GLU A 13 -9.43 9.33 44.61
N ARG A 14 -9.90 9.13 43.38
CA ARG A 14 -10.80 10.04 42.66
C ARG A 14 -11.94 9.25 42.03
N TYR A 15 -13.07 9.91 41.85
CA TYR A 15 -14.32 9.32 41.30
C TYR A 15 -14.90 10.16 40.15
N ASP A 16 -14.40 11.38 40.01
CA ASP A 16 -14.89 12.42 39.12
C ASP A 16 -13.94 12.63 37.92
N SER A 17 -12.62 12.63 38.17
CA SER A 17 -11.63 12.98 37.16
C SER A 17 -10.23 12.45 37.44
N LEU A 18 -9.42 12.34 36.39
CA LEU A 18 -8.01 11.95 36.47
C LEU A 18 -7.17 12.73 35.46
N ILE A 19 -5.98 13.15 35.87
CA ILE A 19 -5.00 13.78 34.99
C ILE A 19 -3.74 12.93 34.95
N PHE A 20 -3.39 12.50 33.76
CA PHE A 20 -2.10 11.95 33.40
C PHE A 20 -1.21 13.02 32.79
N ILE A 21 0.05 13.04 33.19
CA ILE A 21 1.06 13.92 32.60
C ILE A 21 2.29 13.12 32.18
N GLY A 22 2.83 13.42 31.00
CA GLY A 22 4.13 12.93 30.57
C GLY A 22 5.16 14.03 30.75
N ILE A 23 6.15 13.79 31.61
CA ILE A 23 7.21 14.74 31.92
C ILE A 23 8.57 14.26 31.45
N GLN A 24 9.42 15.19 31.02
CA GLN A 24 10.84 14.93 30.78
C GLN A 24 11.65 14.87 32.08
N ALA A 25 12.90 14.43 31.98
CA ALA A 25 13.85 14.39 33.11
C ALA A 25 14.15 15.79 33.69
N ASP A 26 14.01 16.85 32.88
CA ASP A 26 14.18 18.24 33.30
C ASP A 26 12.91 18.86 33.92
N GLY A 27 11.82 18.10 34.02
CA GLY A 27 10.54 18.54 34.57
C GLY A 27 9.58 19.16 33.56
N THR A 28 9.95 19.26 32.28
CA THR A 28 9.07 19.82 31.24
C THR A 28 7.86 18.90 30.99
N ILE A 29 6.65 19.46 31.08
CA ILE A 29 5.39 18.76 30.77
C ILE A 29 5.14 18.83 29.27
N GLU A 30 4.97 17.67 28.64
CA GLU A 30 4.79 17.59 27.19
C GLU A 30 3.57 16.79 26.73
N PHE A 31 2.98 16.04 27.64
CA PHE A 31 1.79 15.24 27.40
C PHE A 31 0.83 15.45 28.57
N ILE A 32 -0.44 15.65 28.27
CA ILE A 32 -1.50 15.79 29.26
C ILE A 32 -2.70 14.98 28.75
N LYS A 33 -3.19 14.03 29.54
CA LYS A 33 -4.42 13.31 29.25
C LYS A 33 -5.36 13.45 30.44
N VAL A 34 -6.58 13.91 30.18
CA VAL A 34 -7.60 14.14 31.21
C VAL A 34 -8.78 13.21 30.96
N TYR A 35 -9.18 12.51 32.00
CA TYR A 35 -10.42 11.74 32.07
C TYR A 35 -11.44 12.48 32.93
N GLY A 36 -12.69 12.49 32.49
CA GLY A 36 -13.80 13.08 33.22
C GLY A 36 -15.15 12.51 32.81
N GLU A 37 -16.19 12.79 33.59
CA GLU A 37 -17.54 12.27 33.34
C GLU A 37 -18.14 12.77 32.03
N ASP A 38 -17.87 14.02 31.69
CA ASP A 38 -18.43 14.70 30.52
C ASP A 38 -17.41 15.66 29.89
N LYS A 39 -17.73 16.13 28.67
CA LYS A 39 -16.88 17.03 27.89
C LYS A 39 -16.60 18.35 28.61
N GLU A 40 -17.61 18.95 29.24
CA GLU A 40 -17.51 20.27 29.86
C GLU A 40 -16.56 20.24 31.05
N LYS A 41 -16.76 19.29 31.97
CA LYS A 41 -15.88 19.09 33.13
C LYS A 41 -14.45 18.75 32.71
N THR A 42 -14.28 17.93 31.67
CA THR A 42 -12.94 17.49 31.22
C THR A 42 -12.14 18.67 30.66
N ILE A 43 -12.78 19.55 29.88
CA ILE A 43 -12.16 20.76 29.33
C ILE A 43 -11.88 21.79 30.43
N GLU A 44 -12.79 21.96 31.40
CA GLU A 44 -12.59 22.82 32.56
C GLU A 44 -11.36 22.40 33.36
N ILE A 45 -11.22 21.10 33.63
CA ILE A 45 -10.08 20.53 34.37
C ILE A 45 -8.77 20.73 33.60
N LEU A 46 -8.76 20.53 32.28
CA LEU A 46 -7.59 20.77 31.45
C LEU A 46 -7.16 22.26 31.49
N ASN A 47 -8.11 23.19 31.39
CA ASN A 47 -7.82 24.63 31.46
C ASN A 47 -7.34 25.07 32.85
N ARG A 48 -7.91 24.48 33.91
CA ARG A 48 -7.45 24.71 35.29
C ARG A 48 -6.03 24.19 35.48
N PHE A 49 -5.72 23.01 34.94
CA PHE A 49 -4.38 22.44 34.98
C PHE A 49 -3.34 23.32 34.26
N PHE A 50 -3.68 23.86 33.08
CA PHE A 50 -2.79 24.81 32.39
C PHE A 50 -2.50 26.04 33.25
N SER A 51 -3.53 26.59 33.91
CA SER A 51 -3.41 27.76 34.77
C SER A 51 -2.57 27.47 36.03
N GLU A 52 -2.81 26.35 36.71
CA GLU A 52 -2.06 25.93 37.93
C GLU A 52 -0.58 25.64 37.63
N LYS A 53 -0.25 25.09 36.46
CA LYS A 53 1.12 24.78 36.05
C LYS A 53 1.79 25.90 35.24
N ASN A 54 1.14 27.06 35.12
CA ASN A 54 1.64 28.20 34.34
C ASN A 54 2.05 27.82 32.90
N LEU A 55 1.26 26.94 32.28
CA LEU A 55 1.44 26.46 30.92
C LEU A 55 0.54 27.28 29.98
N HIS A 56 1.08 27.70 28.84
CA HIS A 56 0.29 28.44 27.86
C HIS A 56 -0.48 27.48 26.94
N PRO A 57 -1.83 27.54 26.85
CA PRO A 57 -2.61 26.58 26.05
C PRO A 57 -2.20 26.51 24.57
N ALA A 58 -1.74 27.64 24.00
CA ALA A 58 -1.29 27.69 22.61
C ALA A 58 -0.02 26.86 22.31
N ASP A 59 0.72 26.41 23.33
CA ASP A 59 1.90 25.55 23.15
C ASP A 59 1.54 24.07 23.05
N PHE A 60 0.26 23.75 23.28
CA PHE A 60 -0.30 22.41 23.23
C PHE A 60 -1.30 22.28 22.09
N VAL A 61 -1.41 21.06 21.56
CA VAL A 61 -2.33 20.68 20.49
C VAL A 61 -3.19 19.54 21.02
N LEU A 62 -4.51 19.66 20.87
CA LEU A 62 -5.43 18.56 21.14
C LEU A 62 -5.27 17.51 20.04
N VAL A 63 -4.89 16.29 20.43
CA VAL A 63 -4.62 15.19 19.50
C VAL A 63 -5.68 14.10 19.54
N ASP A 64 -6.46 14.05 20.62
CA ASP A 64 -7.52 13.07 20.82
C ASP A 64 -8.60 13.64 21.76
N GLU A 65 -9.87 13.46 21.41
CA GLU A 65 -11.02 13.76 22.27
C GLU A 65 -12.19 12.81 21.98
N GLY A 66 -12.92 12.40 23.02
CA GLY A 66 -14.11 11.57 22.85
C GLY A 66 -14.40 10.67 24.04
N TYR A 67 -15.44 9.83 23.91
CA TYR A 67 -15.74 8.81 24.91
C TYR A 67 -14.91 7.56 24.68
N GLU A 68 -14.15 7.14 25.69
CA GLU A 68 -13.45 5.85 25.76
C GLU A 68 -14.39 4.81 26.38
N ASP A 69 -14.44 3.62 25.78
CA ASP A 69 -15.13 2.45 26.36
C ASP A 69 -14.29 1.88 27.49
N VAL A 70 -14.89 1.82 28.68
CA VAL A 70 -14.24 1.39 29.91
C VAL A 70 -15.04 0.32 30.65
N GLY A 71 -16.01 -0.32 29.99
CA GLY A 71 -16.89 -1.33 30.60
C GLY A 71 -16.14 -2.53 31.19
N GLU A 72 -14.95 -2.86 30.67
CA GLU A 72 -14.11 -3.94 31.21
C GLU A 72 -13.15 -3.46 32.32
N LYS A 73 -12.98 -2.14 32.51
CA LYS A 73 -12.05 -1.53 33.47
C LYS A 73 -12.77 -1.20 34.78
N LYS A 74 -12.18 -1.62 35.91
CA LYS A 74 -12.68 -1.25 37.26
C LYS A 74 -12.15 0.10 37.75
N LEU A 75 -10.94 0.46 37.33
CA LEU A 75 -10.24 1.69 37.69
C LEU A 75 -9.26 2.11 36.59
N ILE A 76 -8.88 3.38 36.57
CA ILE A 76 -7.84 3.96 35.72
C ILE A 76 -6.71 4.50 36.60
N SER A 77 -5.49 4.04 36.35
CA SER A 77 -4.26 4.44 37.05
C SER A 77 -3.05 4.26 36.14
N THR A 78 -1.87 4.74 36.55
CA THR A 78 -0.61 4.47 35.81
C THR A 78 -0.30 2.98 35.67
N ARG A 79 -0.86 2.12 36.55
CA ARG A 79 -0.70 0.66 36.48
C ARG A 79 -1.67 -0.02 35.52
N THR A 80 -2.83 0.58 35.25
CA THR A 80 -3.76 0.03 34.25
C THR A 80 -3.48 0.58 32.87
N GLU A 81 -2.81 1.73 32.80
CA GLU A 81 -2.37 2.38 31.56
C GLU A 81 -0.90 2.00 31.23
N GLU A 82 -0.57 0.71 31.28
CA GLU A 82 0.80 0.21 31.02
C GLU A 82 1.25 0.49 29.59
N GLU A 83 0.35 0.39 28.61
CA GLU A 83 0.63 0.69 27.21
C GLU A 83 0.99 2.16 27.00
N LEU A 84 0.21 3.07 27.61
CA LEU A 84 0.49 4.51 27.59
C LEU A 84 1.82 4.82 28.28
N SER A 85 2.08 4.19 29.42
CA SER A 85 3.35 4.33 30.15
C SER A 85 4.54 3.87 29.31
N ALA A 86 4.43 2.71 28.65
CA ALA A 86 5.47 2.17 27.76
C ALA A 86 5.69 3.06 26.53
N TYR A 87 4.61 3.58 25.94
CA TYR A 87 4.68 4.50 24.79
C TYR A 87 5.41 5.80 25.17
N LEU A 88 5.04 6.44 26.27
CA LEU A 88 5.68 7.66 26.74
C LEU A 88 7.13 7.44 27.16
N ALA A 89 7.45 6.29 27.77
CA ALA A 89 8.82 5.93 28.14
C ALA A 89 9.74 5.83 26.90
N ARG A 90 9.25 5.28 25.77
CA ARG A 90 9.99 5.29 24.49
C ARG A 90 10.25 6.72 24.01
N LEU A 91 9.32 7.64 24.28
CA LEU A 91 9.45 9.07 23.97
C LEU A 91 10.38 9.83 24.93
N GLY A 92 10.94 9.16 25.94
CA GLY A 92 11.76 9.77 26.99
C GLY A 92 10.96 10.51 28.05
N LEU A 93 9.64 10.24 28.11
CA LEU A 93 8.72 10.83 29.06
C LEU A 93 8.37 9.84 30.17
N LYS A 94 8.28 10.34 31.40
CA LYS A 94 7.75 9.61 32.55
C LYS A 94 6.28 9.95 32.72
N LEU A 95 5.43 8.93 32.67
CA LEU A 95 4.00 9.06 32.97
C LEU A 95 3.81 9.23 34.49
N LEU A 96 3.13 10.28 34.88
CA LEU A 96 2.66 10.53 36.23
C LEU A 96 1.14 10.73 36.22
N SER A 97 0.50 10.45 37.34
CA SER A 97 -0.93 10.66 37.54
C SER A 97 -1.16 11.47 38.82
N ASN A 98 -2.22 12.26 38.85
CA ASN A 98 -2.72 12.90 40.07
C ASN A 98 -3.62 11.98 40.92
N GLY A 99 -3.67 10.68 40.64
CA GLY A 99 -4.45 9.75 41.44
C GLY A 99 -4.76 8.40 40.80
N VAL A 100 -5.80 7.79 41.35
CA VAL A 100 -6.48 6.60 40.81
C VAL A 100 -7.94 6.94 40.64
N LEU A 101 -8.50 6.69 39.46
CA LEU A 101 -9.91 6.92 39.15
C LEU A 101 -10.70 5.63 39.24
N TYR A 102 -11.68 5.57 40.13
CA TYR A 102 -12.61 4.45 40.21
C TYR A 102 -13.82 4.70 39.29
N LEU A 103 -14.17 3.69 38.49
CA LEU A 103 -15.17 3.84 37.42
C LEU A 103 -16.59 3.45 37.85
N GLU A 104 -16.77 2.84 39.03
CA GLU A 104 -18.06 2.48 39.64
C GLU A 104 -19.09 1.81 38.70
N GLY A 105 -18.63 1.07 37.69
CA GLY A 105 -19.49 0.39 36.71
C GLY A 105 -19.97 1.28 35.55
N LYS A 106 -19.33 2.43 35.30
CA LYS A 106 -19.52 3.22 34.08
C LYS A 106 -18.96 2.47 32.87
N ASP A 107 -19.74 2.40 31.80
CA ASP A 107 -19.30 1.80 30.52
C ASP A 107 -18.47 2.75 29.66
N LYS A 108 -18.59 4.07 29.89
CA LYS A 108 -17.92 5.09 29.08
C LYS A 108 -17.42 6.25 29.95
N ILE A 109 -16.29 6.82 29.55
CA ILE A 109 -15.72 8.02 30.17
C ILE A 109 -15.22 8.98 29.10
N TYR A 110 -15.38 10.29 29.30
CA TYR A 110 -14.84 11.27 28.35
C TYR A 110 -13.34 11.45 28.59
N GLN A 111 -12.58 11.53 27.50
CA GLN A 111 -11.15 11.80 27.54
C GLN A 111 -10.77 12.95 26.61
N VAL A 112 -9.72 13.67 27.00
CA VAL A 112 -9.04 14.67 26.17
C VAL A 112 -7.54 14.52 26.33
N THR A 113 -6.82 14.46 25.21
CA THR A 113 -5.36 14.39 25.19
C THR A 113 -4.77 15.62 24.50
N ALA A 114 -3.88 16.30 25.20
CA ALA A 114 -3.13 17.46 24.73
C ALA A 114 -1.62 17.16 24.73
N VAL A 115 -0.94 17.52 23.64
CA VAL A 115 0.50 17.28 23.45
C VAL A 115 1.22 18.57 23.09
N SER A 116 2.40 18.80 23.65
CA SER A 116 3.22 19.98 23.31
C SER A 116 3.57 19.98 21.82
N LYS A 117 3.67 21.15 21.21
CA LYS A 117 4.12 21.29 19.82
C LYS A 117 5.50 20.67 19.58
N GLU A 118 6.36 20.67 20.59
CA GLU A 118 7.71 20.09 20.53
C GLU A 118 7.69 18.56 20.58
N LEU A 119 6.87 17.97 21.45
CA LEU A 119 6.67 16.52 21.47
C LEU A 119 5.98 16.06 20.19
N LEU A 120 4.98 16.79 19.70
CA LEU A 120 4.31 16.48 18.44
C LEU A 120 5.31 16.51 17.27
N LYS A 121 6.23 17.49 17.23
CA LYS A 121 7.34 17.52 16.27
C LYS A 121 8.27 16.31 16.45
N ARG A 122 8.61 15.94 17.68
CA ARG A 122 9.47 14.78 17.96
C ARG A 122 8.82 13.46 17.58
N ILE A 123 7.55 13.25 17.88
CA ILE A 123 6.76 12.10 17.45
C ILE A 123 6.78 12.03 15.92
N LYS A 124 6.43 13.13 15.22
CA LYS A 124 6.52 13.24 13.76
C LYS A 124 7.94 13.01 13.20
N THR A 125 8.98 13.27 13.97
CA THR A 125 10.39 13.07 13.56
C THR A 125 10.92 11.68 13.92
N ARG A 126 10.35 11.01 14.94
CA ARG A 126 10.69 9.64 15.37
C ARG A 126 9.91 8.57 14.62
N ASP A 127 8.66 8.84 14.28
CA ASP A 127 7.89 8.02 13.33
C ASP A 127 8.57 7.99 11.95
N ASN A 128 9.48 8.93 11.68
CA ASN A 128 10.36 8.96 10.51
C ASN A 128 11.69 8.19 10.66
N LYS A 129 11.94 7.49 11.79
CA LYS A 129 13.22 6.83 12.09
C LYS A 129 13.20 5.31 12.32
N GLU A 130 12.05 4.63 12.35
CA GLU A 130 11.98 3.16 12.35
C GLU A 130 11.10 2.53 11.26
N GLU A 131 10.45 3.33 10.41
CA GLU A 131 10.01 2.86 9.09
C GLU A 131 11.09 3.27 8.07
N PRO A 132 11.49 2.39 7.12
CA PRO A 132 12.34 2.84 6.02
C PRO A 132 11.64 4.05 5.43
N GLN A 133 12.28 5.22 5.40
CA GLN A 133 11.69 6.41 4.81
C GLN A 133 11.20 6.03 3.42
N ILE A 134 9.91 5.79 3.28
CA ILE A 134 9.34 5.31 2.04
C ILE A 134 9.33 6.56 1.17
N ARG A 135 10.44 6.73 0.46
CA ARG A 135 10.66 7.78 -0.50
C ARG A 135 10.21 7.23 -1.85
N GLU A 136 10.00 8.15 -2.78
CA GLU A 136 9.83 7.75 -4.17
C GLU A 136 11.16 7.14 -4.65
N ILE A 137 11.08 5.92 -5.19
CA ILE A 137 12.21 5.19 -5.76
C ILE A 137 11.82 4.89 -7.19
N GLU A 138 12.62 5.36 -8.15
CA GLU A 138 12.31 5.12 -9.55
C GLU A 138 12.17 3.62 -9.85
N PRO A 139 11.20 3.24 -10.69
CA PRO A 139 11.03 1.85 -11.09
C PRO A 139 12.31 1.23 -11.62
N TYR A 140 12.68 0.07 -11.08
CA TYR A 140 13.82 -0.72 -11.55
C TYR A 140 13.46 -2.21 -11.57
N ILE A 141 14.25 -3.02 -12.27
CA ILE A 141 14.02 -4.46 -12.42
C ILE A 141 15.00 -5.22 -11.53
N ASP A 142 14.48 -6.06 -10.65
CA ASP A 142 15.24 -7.03 -9.86
C ASP A 142 14.80 -8.44 -10.21
N VAL A 143 15.65 -9.18 -10.93
CA VAL A 143 15.35 -10.56 -11.37
C VAL A 143 15.68 -11.63 -10.33
N LYS A 144 16.38 -11.28 -9.24
CA LYS A 144 16.75 -12.26 -8.18
C LYS A 144 15.56 -13.06 -7.64
N PRO A 145 14.36 -12.47 -7.41
CA PRO A 145 13.23 -13.21 -6.86
C PRO A 145 12.70 -14.35 -7.75
N VAL A 146 13.08 -14.38 -9.02
CA VAL A 146 12.62 -15.38 -10.00
C VAL A 146 13.79 -16.11 -10.67
N GLU A 147 15.02 -15.91 -10.20
CA GLU A 147 16.23 -16.46 -10.83
C GLU A 147 16.21 -17.99 -10.89
N ASP A 148 15.58 -18.61 -9.89
CA ASP A 148 15.38 -20.05 -9.81
C ASP A 148 14.17 -20.57 -10.58
N GLU A 149 13.21 -19.71 -10.91
CA GLU A 149 11.93 -20.11 -11.54
C GLU A 149 12.02 -20.08 -13.06
N ILE A 150 12.89 -19.24 -13.63
CA ILE A 150 12.91 -18.91 -15.06
C ILE A 150 14.31 -19.14 -15.65
N PRO A 151 14.43 -19.65 -16.89
CA PRO A 151 15.71 -19.76 -17.57
C PRO A 151 16.48 -18.43 -17.63
N LYS A 152 17.79 -18.49 -17.39
CA LYS A 152 18.67 -17.31 -17.34
C LYS A 152 18.60 -16.43 -18.60
N GLU A 153 18.47 -17.04 -19.78
CA GLU A 153 18.35 -16.32 -21.06
C GLU A 153 17.13 -15.40 -21.10
N PHE A 154 16.03 -15.83 -20.47
CA PHE A 154 14.80 -15.04 -20.40
C PHE A 154 14.94 -13.92 -19.37
N LEU A 155 15.62 -14.15 -18.25
CA LEU A 155 15.93 -13.11 -17.27
C LEU A 155 16.73 -11.97 -17.92
N SER A 156 17.77 -12.29 -18.69
CA SER A 156 18.56 -11.29 -19.44
C SER A 156 17.69 -10.49 -20.41
N SER A 157 16.70 -11.13 -21.04
CA SER A 157 15.77 -10.45 -21.93
C SER A 157 14.80 -9.54 -21.17
N LEU A 158 14.32 -9.95 -19.99
CA LEU A 158 13.44 -9.14 -19.13
C LEU A 158 14.15 -7.91 -18.54
N MET A 159 15.48 -7.93 -18.38
CA MET A 159 16.24 -6.75 -17.98
C MET A 159 16.11 -5.58 -18.96
N LEU A 160 15.77 -5.82 -20.23
CA LEU A 160 15.49 -4.75 -21.20
C LEU A 160 14.31 -3.85 -20.79
N LEU A 161 13.45 -4.31 -19.87
CA LEU A 161 12.35 -3.52 -19.34
C LEU A 161 12.83 -2.33 -18.49
N GLU A 162 14.09 -2.32 -18.01
CA GLU A 162 14.70 -1.17 -17.33
C GLU A 162 14.75 0.08 -18.20
N LEU A 163 14.70 -0.07 -19.53
CA LEU A 163 14.64 1.06 -20.46
C LEU A 163 13.31 1.84 -20.33
N ARG A 164 12.28 1.25 -19.73
CA ARG A 164 10.93 1.83 -19.55
C ARG A 164 10.24 2.24 -20.86
N GLU A 165 10.70 1.67 -21.96
CA GLU A 165 10.16 1.87 -23.31
C GLU A 165 8.99 0.93 -23.62
N ASP A 166 8.12 1.34 -24.56
CA ASP A 166 7.02 0.48 -25.00
C ASP A 166 7.55 -0.84 -25.56
N THR A 167 7.10 -1.95 -25.02
CA THR A 167 7.68 -3.26 -25.34
C THR A 167 6.64 -4.23 -25.88
N LEU A 168 7.00 -4.94 -26.95
CA LEU A 168 6.28 -6.12 -27.41
C LEU A 168 6.98 -7.37 -26.88
N ILE A 169 6.27 -8.18 -26.11
CA ILE A 169 6.76 -9.45 -25.57
C ILE A 169 6.08 -10.60 -26.32
N ILE A 170 6.88 -11.38 -27.03
CA ILE A 170 6.44 -12.58 -27.75
C ILE A 170 6.66 -13.77 -26.82
N ASN A 171 5.60 -14.22 -26.13
CA ASN A 171 5.65 -15.22 -25.07
C ASN A 171 5.24 -16.62 -25.56
N GLU A 172 6.04 -17.22 -26.46
CA GLU A 172 5.86 -18.61 -26.92
C GLU A 172 6.14 -19.64 -25.80
N ALA A 173 6.90 -19.24 -24.77
CA ALA A 173 7.20 -20.04 -23.59
C ALA A 173 6.04 -20.10 -22.58
N GLU A 174 5.00 -19.27 -22.74
CA GLU A 174 3.90 -19.12 -21.79
C GLU A 174 4.37 -18.87 -20.35
N ILE A 175 5.39 -18.02 -20.18
CA ILE A 175 5.82 -17.56 -18.86
C ILE A 175 4.66 -16.78 -18.24
N PRO A 176 4.31 -16.99 -16.96
CA PRO A 176 3.27 -16.20 -16.28
C PRO A 176 3.76 -14.76 -16.02
N LEU A 177 3.80 -13.94 -17.07
CA LEU A 177 4.43 -12.61 -17.04
C LEU A 177 3.85 -11.71 -15.96
N GLU A 178 2.54 -11.75 -15.70
CA GLU A 178 1.95 -11.01 -14.58
C GLU A 178 2.65 -11.31 -13.26
N THR A 179 2.76 -12.59 -12.89
CA THR A 179 3.34 -12.99 -11.61
C THR A 179 4.82 -12.67 -11.55
N VAL A 180 5.53 -12.92 -12.65
CA VAL A 180 6.96 -12.67 -12.78
C VAL A 180 7.25 -11.17 -12.67
N LEU A 181 6.55 -10.34 -13.43
CA LEU A 181 6.81 -8.91 -13.47
C LEU A 181 6.39 -8.20 -12.17
N LYS A 182 5.30 -8.64 -11.51
CA LYS A 182 4.98 -8.17 -10.14
C LYS A 182 6.08 -8.51 -9.13
N LYS A 183 6.76 -9.66 -9.29
CA LYS A 183 7.92 -10.01 -8.46
C LYS A 183 9.17 -9.21 -8.84
N CYS A 184 9.41 -8.93 -10.12
CA CYS A 184 10.65 -8.31 -10.59
C CYS A 184 10.65 -6.79 -10.55
N ILE A 185 9.53 -6.14 -10.86
CA ILE A 185 9.45 -4.68 -10.91
C ILE A 185 9.38 -4.16 -9.46
N LYS A 186 10.37 -3.37 -9.09
CA LYS A 186 10.49 -2.74 -7.77
C LYS A 186 10.41 -1.22 -7.89
N GLY A 187 10.51 -0.55 -6.76
CA GLY A 187 10.36 0.90 -6.64
C GLY A 187 9.02 1.31 -6.07
N SER A 188 8.83 2.62 -5.98
CA SER A 188 7.68 3.25 -5.35
C SER A 188 7.41 4.58 -6.02
N VAL A 189 6.14 4.88 -6.29
CA VAL A 189 5.70 6.05 -7.06
C VAL A 189 4.68 6.84 -6.25
N LYS A 190 4.79 8.17 -6.25
CA LYS A 190 3.73 9.04 -5.73
C LYS A 190 2.61 9.16 -6.75
N LEU A 191 1.46 8.64 -6.39
CA LEU A 191 0.23 8.70 -7.17
C LEU A 191 -0.70 9.77 -6.57
N PRO A 192 -1.29 10.68 -7.37
CA PRO A 192 -2.35 11.53 -6.87
C PRO A 192 -3.56 10.65 -6.48
N ARG A 193 -4.25 10.97 -5.38
CA ARG A 193 -5.51 10.26 -5.04
C ARG A 193 -6.56 10.50 -6.12
N TYR A 194 -6.70 11.77 -6.48
CA TYR A 194 -7.61 12.25 -7.49
C TYR A 194 -6.98 13.39 -8.28
N MET A 195 -7.52 13.65 -9.47
CA MET A 195 -7.28 14.88 -10.23
C MET A 195 -8.57 15.67 -10.33
N GLU A 196 -8.52 16.94 -9.95
CA GLU A 196 -9.64 17.86 -10.16
C GLU A 196 -9.53 18.53 -11.53
N VAL A 197 -10.56 18.37 -12.36
CA VAL A 197 -10.65 18.99 -13.69
C VAL A 197 -12.00 19.68 -13.83
N HIS A 198 -12.00 21.03 -13.70
CA HIS A 198 -13.20 21.87 -13.78
C HIS A 198 -14.35 21.40 -12.86
N GLY A 199 -14.03 21.11 -11.60
CA GLY A 199 -14.99 20.66 -10.59
C GLY A 199 -15.44 19.20 -10.75
N ASN A 200 -14.85 18.44 -11.67
CA ASN A 200 -14.97 16.98 -11.73
C ASN A 200 -13.77 16.34 -11.05
N ILE A 201 -13.99 15.28 -10.29
CA ILE A 201 -12.97 14.51 -9.59
C ILE A 201 -12.72 13.25 -10.40
N ILE A 202 -11.46 13.00 -10.75
CA ILE A 202 -11.03 11.80 -11.44
C ILE A 202 -10.18 10.98 -10.46
N GLU A 203 -10.71 9.87 -9.98
CA GLU A 203 -10.04 8.95 -9.07
C GLU A 203 -8.96 8.16 -9.81
N ILE A 204 -7.70 8.34 -9.41
CA ILE A 204 -6.57 7.60 -9.97
C ILE A 204 -6.18 6.46 -9.05
N PHE A 205 -6.06 6.74 -7.74
CA PHE A 205 -5.76 5.72 -6.76
C PHE A 205 -6.95 4.78 -6.60
N ASP A 206 -6.64 3.50 -6.45
CA ASP A 206 -7.58 2.40 -6.39
C ASP A 206 -6.96 1.33 -5.49
N ASP A 207 -7.58 1.05 -4.35
CA ASP A 207 -7.06 0.10 -3.34
C ASP A 207 -7.07 -1.36 -3.83
N GLU A 208 -7.85 -1.69 -4.88
CA GLU A 208 -7.86 -3.05 -5.46
C GLU A 208 -6.66 -3.29 -6.38
N ILE A 209 -6.15 -2.22 -7.00
CA ILE A 209 -5.10 -2.28 -8.02
C ILE A 209 -3.75 -1.87 -7.46
N HIS A 210 -3.71 -0.92 -6.52
CA HIS A 210 -2.48 -0.33 -6.02
C HIS A 210 -2.12 -0.81 -4.62
N GLU A 211 -0.88 -1.25 -4.45
CA GLU A 211 -0.35 -1.59 -3.13
C GLU A 211 0.18 -0.33 -2.42
N LYS A 212 -0.58 0.16 -1.43
CA LYS A 212 -0.25 1.33 -0.64
C LYS A 212 0.90 1.08 0.32
N LEU A 213 1.90 1.96 0.28
CA LEU A 213 3.02 1.99 1.23
C LEU A 213 2.85 3.11 2.26
N ALA A 214 2.48 4.31 1.81
CA ALA A 214 2.25 5.47 2.65
C ALA A 214 1.16 6.36 2.05
N SER A 215 0.55 7.22 2.86
CA SER A 215 -0.52 8.09 2.41
C SER A 215 -0.39 9.50 2.99
N GLN A 216 -0.66 10.50 2.17
CA GLN A 216 -0.98 11.86 2.57
C GLN A 216 -2.34 12.28 1.99
N VAL A 217 -2.76 13.51 2.30
CA VAL A 217 -4.08 14.04 1.88
C VAL A 217 -4.19 14.13 0.35
N GLU A 218 -3.13 14.55 -0.33
CA GLU A 218 -3.17 14.80 -1.79
C GLU A 218 -2.61 13.64 -2.63
N TRP A 219 -1.77 12.79 -2.04
CA TRP A 219 -1.08 11.71 -2.73
C TRP A 219 -1.00 10.43 -1.90
N VAL A 220 -0.85 9.31 -2.59
CA VAL A 220 -0.55 7.99 -2.03
C VAL A 220 0.77 7.51 -2.60
N LEU A 221 1.69 7.09 -1.74
CA LEU A 221 2.91 6.41 -2.18
C LEU A 221 2.58 4.94 -2.27
N VAL A 222 2.68 4.42 -3.49
CA VAL A 222 2.37 3.03 -3.82
C VAL A 222 3.63 2.33 -4.28
N LYS A 223 3.70 1.00 -4.19
CA LYS A 223 4.68 0.26 -4.99
C LYS A 223 4.47 0.59 -6.45
N THR A 224 5.55 0.57 -7.25
CA THR A 224 5.47 0.80 -8.71
C THR A 224 4.25 0.07 -9.30
N PRO A 225 3.29 0.77 -9.92
CA PRO A 225 2.11 0.12 -10.47
C PRO A 225 2.49 -0.89 -11.55
N VAL A 226 2.03 -2.13 -11.41
CA VAL A 226 2.14 -3.19 -12.40
C VAL A 226 0.74 -3.72 -12.66
N ILE A 227 0.04 -3.05 -13.58
CA ILE A 227 -1.36 -3.32 -13.89
C ILE A 227 -1.42 -4.29 -15.06
N CYS A 228 -2.08 -5.41 -14.88
CA CYS A 228 -2.27 -6.43 -15.91
C CYS A 228 -3.73 -6.39 -16.37
N TRP A 229 -3.93 -6.57 -17.67
CA TRP A 229 -5.25 -6.66 -18.30
C TRP A 229 -5.20 -7.77 -19.35
N ASP A 230 -6.13 -8.73 -19.25
CA ASP A 230 -6.26 -9.86 -20.14
C ASP A 230 -7.52 -9.71 -21.00
N TYR A 231 -7.36 -9.70 -22.32
CA TYR A 231 -8.47 -9.57 -23.26
C TYR A 231 -9.57 -10.63 -23.09
N HIS A 232 -9.22 -11.81 -22.59
CA HIS A 232 -10.16 -12.92 -22.45
C HIS A 232 -10.95 -12.89 -21.14
N VAL A 233 -10.55 -12.07 -20.18
CA VAL A 233 -11.13 -12.00 -18.83
C VAL A 233 -11.72 -10.62 -18.55
N ASP A 234 -11.05 -9.57 -18.99
CA ASP A 234 -11.31 -8.19 -18.57
C ASP A 234 -12.10 -7.37 -19.61
N SER A 235 -12.70 -6.28 -19.15
CA SER A 235 -13.56 -5.44 -20.00
C SER A 235 -12.78 -4.32 -20.69
N MET A 236 -13.17 -4.01 -21.94
CA MET A 236 -12.66 -2.85 -22.69
C MET A 236 -13.07 -1.50 -22.08
N GLU A 237 -14.12 -1.48 -21.25
CA GLU A 237 -14.59 -0.27 -20.56
C GLU A 237 -13.55 0.30 -19.58
N GLU A 238 -12.59 -0.51 -19.15
CA GLU A 238 -11.53 -0.12 -18.23
C GLU A 238 -10.51 0.84 -18.86
N PHE A 239 -10.56 1.03 -20.19
CA PHE A 239 -9.78 2.04 -20.91
C PHE A 239 -10.55 3.35 -21.14
N GLU A 240 -11.71 3.51 -20.51
CA GLU A 240 -12.56 4.69 -20.60
C GLU A 240 -12.77 5.35 -19.23
N PHE A 241 -13.12 6.63 -19.24
CA PHE A 241 -13.51 7.31 -17.99
C PHE A 241 -14.91 6.83 -17.60
N ARG A 242 -15.02 6.14 -16.47
CA ARG A 242 -16.30 5.62 -15.99
C ARG A 242 -16.87 6.59 -14.97
N LYS A 243 -18.08 7.08 -15.21
CA LYS A 243 -18.78 7.95 -14.25
C LYS A 243 -19.27 7.10 -13.08
N VAL A 244 -18.83 7.45 -11.87
CA VAL A 244 -19.24 6.79 -10.61
C VAL A 244 -20.36 7.59 -9.96
N GLU A 245 -20.20 8.91 -9.87
CA GLU A 245 -21.19 9.83 -9.29
C GLU A 245 -21.35 11.10 -10.15
N GLU A 246 -22.19 12.05 -9.74
CA GLU A 246 -22.59 13.24 -10.53
C GLU A 246 -21.39 14.03 -11.08
N ARG A 247 -20.25 14.01 -10.39
CA ARG A 247 -18.97 14.64 -10.79
C ARG A 247 -17.73 13.80 -10.51
N VAL A 248 -17.89 12.53 -10.15
CA VAL A 248 -16.78 11.63 -9.80
C VAL A 248 -16.63 10.58 -10.90
N TYR A 249 -15.41 10.42 -11.38
CA TYR A 249 -15.05 9.51 -12.46
C TYR A 249 -13.91 8.60 -12.03
N SER A 250 -14.02 7.30 -12.30
CA SER A 250 -12.89 6.39 -12.20
C SER A 250 -11.98 6.56 -13.42
N ALA A 251 -10.68 6.72 -13.19
CA ALA A 251 -9.71 6.84 -14.26
C ALA A 251 -9.56 5.51 -15.04
N PRO A 252 -9.29 5.57 -16.36
CA PRO A 252 -8.91 4.39 -17.13
C PRO A 252 -7.58 3.79 -16.66
N LEU A 253 -7.36 2.49 -16.90
CA LEU A 253 -6.19 1.74 -16.40
C LEU A 253 -4.85 2.38 -16.73
N PHE A 254 -4.69 2.96 -17.92
CA PHE A 254 -3.42 3.58 -18.31
C PHE A 254 -3.10 4.85 -17.51
N LEU A 255 -4.09 5.51 -16.90
CA LEU A 255 -3.86 6.59 -15.93
C LEU A 255 -3.55 6.04 -14.55
N LYS A 256 -4.16 4.91 -14.17
CA LYS A 256 -3.83 4.20 -12.93
C LYS A 256 -2.39 3.65 -12.96
N ALA A 257 -1.90 3.25 -14.14
CA ALA A 257 -0.53 2.79 -14.36
C ALA A 257 0.54 3.91 -14.35
N TYR A 258 0.26 5.05 -13.68
CA TYR A 258 1.11 6.24 -13.72
C TYR A 258 2.54 5.96 -13.24
N ARG A 259 3.53 6.33 -14.06
CA ARG A 259 4.96 6.03 -13.95
C ARG A 259 5.29 4.53 -13.79
N GLY A 260 4.31 3.65 -13.92
CA GLY A 260 4.43 2.20 -13.81
C GLY A 260 4.30 1.51 -15.16
N TYR A 261 3.83 0.27 -15.12
CA TYR A 261 3.70 -0.61 -16.28
C TYR A 261 2.26 -1.05 -16.45
N LEU A 262 1.74 -0.91 -17.67
CA LEU A 262 0.47 -1.47 -18.12
C LEU A 262 0.76 -2.65 -19.05
N ILE A 263 0.40 -3.85 -18.60
CA ILE A 263 0.63 -5.10 -19.30
C ILE A 263 -0.68 -5.56 -19.91
N LEU A 264 -0.70 -5.74 -21.22
CA LEU A 264 -1.87 -6.21 -21.96
C LEU A 264 -1.59 -7.59 -22.55
N SER A 265 -2.37 -8.59 -22.13
CA SER A 265 -2.28 -9.96 -22.64
C SER A 265 -3.25 -10.15 -23.80
N GLU A 266 -2.69 -10.52 -24.96
CA GLU A 266 -3.40 -10.74 -26.23
C GLU A 266 -4.37 -9.61 -26.70
N PRO A 267 -4.07 -8.32 -26.48
CA PRO A 267 -5.04 -7.25 -26.70
C PRO A 267 -5.52 -7.13 -28.17
N PRO A 268 -6.67 -6.50 -28.40
CA PRO A 268 -7.04 -6.07 -29.74
C PRO A 268 -6.01 -5.09 -30.31
N VAL A 269 -5.63 -5.24 -31.59
CA VAL A 269 -4.68 -4.34 -32.27
C VAL A 269 -5.12 -2.88 -32.20
N GLU A 270 -6.43 -2.62 -32.25
CA GLU A 270 -6.98 -1.26 -32.19
C GLU A 270 -6.79 -0.61 -30.82
N LEU A 271 -6.85 -1.38 -29.74
CA LEU A 271 -6.56 -0.88 -28.39
C LEU A 271 -5.11 -0.42 -28.29
N VAL A 272 -4.18 -1.25 -28.76
CA VAL A 272 -2.74 -0.92 -28.76
C VAL A 272 -2.47 0.34 -29.59
N LYS A 273 -3.09 0.47 -30.78
CA LYS A 273 -3.00 1.69 -31.59
C LYS A 273 -3.53 2.92 -30.85
N ARG A 274 -4.70 2.82 -30.19
CA ARG A 274 -5.30 3.89 -29.40
C ARG A 274 -4.35 4.34 -28.27
N LEU A 275 -3.79 3.40 -27.51
CA LEU A 275 -2.86 3.68 -26.41
C LEU A 275 -1.55 4.32 -26.90
N LYS A 276 -0.92 3.78 -27.96
CA LYS A 276 0.27 4.40 -28.58
C LYS A 276 -0.01 5.81 -29.08
N LYS A 277 -1.20 6.08 -29.64
CA LYS A 277 -1.62 7.43 -30.05
C LYS A 277 -1.86 8.36 -28.86
N ILE A 278 -2.31 7.85 -27.72
CA ILE A 278 -2.42 8.61 -26.47
C ILE A 278 -1.01 8.96 -25.95
N LYS A 279 -0.12 7.98 -25.85
CA LYS A 279 1.29 8.17 -25.44
C LYS A 279 2.04 9.15 -26.36
N GLY A 280 1.93 8.99 -27.68
CA GLY A 280 2.58 9.90 -28.64
C GLY A 280 2.06 11.34 -28.58
N ARG A 281 0.86 11.57 -28.05
CA ARG A 281 0.35 12.92 -27.76
C ARG A 281 0.81 13.47 -26.41
N GLY A 282 1.21 12.59 -25.47
CA GLY A 282 1.54 12.93 -24.09
C GLY A 282 0.35 13.26 -23.19
N TYR A 283 -0.89 13.16 -23.69
CA TYR A 283 -2.10 13.41 -22.90
C TYR A 283 -3.31 12.65 -23.43
N VAL A 284 -4.26 12.39 -22.53
CA VAL A 284 -5.62 11.95 -22.85
C VAL A 284 -6.59 13.13 -22.77
N LYS A 285 -7.64 13.09 -23.58
CA LYS A 285 -8.73 14.06 -23.54
C LYS A 285 -9.81 13.59 -22.58
N PHE A 286 -10.12 14.38 -21.58
CA PHE A 286 -11.26 14.19 -20.68
C PHE A 286 -12.40 15.13 -21.09
N PRO A 287 -13.59 14.62 -21.43
CA PRO A 287 -14.73 15.45 -21.84
C PRO A 287 -15.40 16.11 -20.62
N VAL A 288 -15.61 17.43 -20.69
CA VAL A 288 -16.42 18.19 -19.72
C VAL A 288 -17.43 19.02 -20.50
N GLY A 289 -18.68 18.54 -20.54
CA GLY A 289 -19.73 19.11 -21.40
C GLY A 289 -19.32 19.05 -22.88
N VAL A 290 -19.20 20.21 -23.52
CA VAL A 290 -18.80 20.35 -24.93
C VAL A 290 -17.29 20.59 -25.13
N ARG A 291 -16.50 20.70 -24.06
CA ARG A 291 -15.05 20.97 -24.11
C ARG A 291 -14.25 19.74 -23.70
N TYR A 292 -12.99 19.72 -24.10
CA TYR A 292 -12.03 18.68 -23.71
C TYR A 292 -10.88 19.28 -22.93
N HIS A 293 -10.51 18.60 -21.84
CA HIS A 293 -9.36 18.93 -21.02
C HIS A 293 -8.25 17.89 -21.21
N LYS A 294 -7.01 18.36 -21.18
CA LYS A 294 -5.84 17.51 -21.41
C LYS A 294 -5.33 17.03 -20.06
N ILE A 295 -5.26 15.72 -19.89
CA ILE A 295 -4.68 15.07 -18.72
C ILE A 295 -3.37 14.42 -19.16
N PRO A 296 -2.21 14.77 -18.58
CA PRO A 296 -0.94 14.17 -18.95
C PRO A 296 -0.97 12.66 -18.68
N VAL A 297 -0.31 11.90 -19.54
CA VAL A 297 -0.15 10.45 -19.37
C VAL A 297 1.32 10.11 -19.25
N ASP A 298 1.64 9.21 -18.33
CA ASP A 298 2.98 8.67 -18.16
C ASP A 298 2.85 7.23 -17.66
N PHE A 299 3.03 6.25 -18.54
CA PHE A 299 2.98 4.82 -18.23
C PHE A 299 3.80 4.07 -19.27
N THR A 300 4.41 2.95 -18.94
CA THR A 300 5.09 2.06 -19.89
C THR A 300 4.13 0.99 -20.39
N LEU A 301 3.97 0.85 -21.71
CA LEU A 301 3.06 -0.15 -22.29
C LEU A 301 3.83 -1.43 -22.63
N LEU A 302 3.41 -2.54 -22.03
CA LEU A 302 3.88 -3.88 -22.37
C LEU A 302 2.74 -4.65 -23.05
N VAL A 303 2.98 -5.16 -24.26
CA VAL A 303 2.01 -6.00 -24.97
C VAL A 303 2.55 -7.41 -25.03
N GLU A 304 1.82 -8.35 -24.46
CA GLU A 304 2.09 -9.78 -24.54
C GLU A 304 1.30 -10.42 -25.68
N THR A 305 1.97 -11.28 -26.44
CA THR A 305 1.37 -12.05 -27.54
C THR A 305 2.09 -13.37 -27.75
N ARG A 306 1.39 -14.38 -28.24
CA ARG A 306 1.99 -15.59 -28.81
C ARG A 306 2.24 -15.45 -30.31
N ASP A 307 1.48 -14.60 -30.99
CA ASP A 307 1.64 -14.34 -32.41
C ASP A 307 2.62 -13.19 -32.69
N ILE A 308 3.76 -13.53 -33.27
CA ILE A 308 4.83 -12.61 -33.68
C ILE A 308 4.39 -11.60 -34.76
N ASN A 309 3.40 -11.96 -35.58
CA ASN A 309 2.99 -11.14 -36.72
C ASN A 309 1.86 -10.16 -36.36
N LYS A 310 1.04 -10.46 -35.35
CA LYS A 310 -0.15 -9.67 -34.94
C LYS A 310 0.12 -8.16 -34.81
N TYR A 311 1.28 -7.78 -34.29
CA TYR A 311 1.65 -6.37 -34.04
C TYR A 311 2.86 -5.88 -34.83
N ARG A 312 3.29 -6.63 -35.85
CA ARG A 312 4.54 -6.34 -36.60
C ARG A 312 4.62 -4.90 -37.12
N ASN A 313 3.47 -4.34 -37.50
CA ASN A 313 3.32 -3.01 -38.10
C ASN A 313 3.18 -1.86 -37.09
N LEU A 314 3.14 -2.13 -35.78
CA LEU A 314 2.88 -1.09 -34.78
C LEU A 314 4.15 -0.40 -34.26
N GLY A 315 5.34 -0.85 -34.63
CA GLY A 315 6.61 -0.19 -34.25
C GLY A 315 6.80 -0.09 -32.73
N PHE A 316 7.27 -1.18 -32.11
CA PHE A 316 7.71 -1.16 -30.72
C PHE A 316 9.22 -0.92 -30.65
N PRO A 317 9.70 0.04 -29.83
CA PRO A 317 11.12 0.30 -29.66
C PRO A 317 11.86 -0.91 -29.07
N VAL A 318 11.23 -1.64 -28.15
CA VAL A 318 11.79 -2.86 -27.58
C VAL A 318 10.93 -4.07 -27.98
N ARG A 319 11.60 -5.16 -28.34
CA ARG A 319 10.96 -6.44 -28.64
C ARG A 319 11.67 -7.54 -27.87
N ILE A 320 10.93 -8.21 -26.99
CA ILE A 320 11.43 -9.34 -26.21
C ILE A 320 10.82 -10.60 -26.82
N LYS A 321 11.65 -11.61 -27.08
CA LYS A 321 11.20 -12.92 -27.53
C LYS A 321 11.51 -13.97 -26.48
N LEU A 322 10.48 -14.68 -26.03
CA LEU A 322 10.55 -15.79 -25.09
C LEU A 322 10.10 -17.06 -25.82
N PRO A 323 10.98 -17.70 -26.60
CA PRO A 323 10.64 -18.88 -27.39
C PRO A 323 10.24 -20.06 -26.50
N SER A 324 9.43 -21.00 -27.00
CA SER A 324 9.20 -22.27 -26.29
C SER A 324 10.52 -22.97 -25.97
N PHE A 325 10.58 -23.69 -24.85
CA PHE A 325 11.81 -24.28 -24.36
C PHE A 325 12.40 -25.29 -25.36
N ASP A 326 13.72 -25.29 -25.49
CA ASP A 326 14.42 -26.38 -26.15
C ASP A 326 14.42 -27.65 -25.28
N GLU A 327 14.88 -28.77 -25.83
CA GLU A 327 14.84 -30.06 -25.13
C GLU A 327 15.76 -30.07 -23.91
N GLU A 328 16.90 -29.37 -23.97
CA GLU A 328 17.87 -29.34 -22.88
C GLU A 328 17.35 -28.53 -21.69
N THR A 329 16.80 -27.34 -21.95
CA THR A 329 16.17 -26.47 -20.95
C THR A 329 14.98 -27.17 -20.33
N LEU A 330 14.13 -27.82 -21.14
CA LEU A 330 12.99 -28.56 -20.64
C LEU A 330 13.42 -29.71 -19.72
N LYS A 331 14.43 -30.49 -20.10
CA LYS A 331 15.00 -31.56 -19.25
C LYS A 331 15.50 -31.02 -17.92
N LYS A 332 16.25 -29.90 -17.92
CA LYS A 332 16.75 -29.27 -16.69
C LYS A 332 15.62 -28.82 -15.77
N LEU A 333 14.60 -28.15 -16.31
CA LEU A 333 13.43 -27.70 -15.54
C LEU A 333 12.65 -28.88 -14.96
N PHE A 334 12.45 -29.94 -15.74
CA PHE A 334 11.72 -31.11 -15.30
C PHE A 334 12.45 -31.92 -14.23
N LEU A 335 13.76 -32.10 -14.40
CA LEU A 335 14.61 -32.74 -13.39
C LEU A 335 14.59 -31.92 -12.09
N LYS A 336 14.63 -30.60 -12.16
CA LYS A 336 14.55 -29.71 -10.99
C LYS A 336 13.21 -29.83 -10.27
N GLU A 337 12.08 -29.80 -11.00
CA GLU A 337 10.75 -29.79 -10.39
C GLU A 337 10.26 -31.17 -9.93
N PHE A 338 10.60 -32.24 -10.66
CA PHE A 338 10.06 -33.58 -10.42
C PHE A 338 11.11 -34.59 -9.93
N GLY A 339 12.40 -34.28 -10.05
CA GLY A 339 13.49 -35.22 -9.73
C GLY A 339 13.63 -36.37 -10.74
N VAL A 340 13.00 -36.28 -11.91
CA VAL A 340 12.98 -37.33 -12.94
C VAL A 340 13.46 -36.77 -14.27
N GLU A 341 14.29 -37.52 -14.99
CA GLU A 341 14.63 -37.21 -16.37
C GLU A 341 13.46 -37.57 -17.31
N ILE A 342 13.09 -36.66 -18.21
CA ILE A 342 12.01 -36.90 -19.19
C ILE A 342 12.46 -37.99 -20.18
N PRO A 343 11.72 -39.12 -20.31
CA PRO A 343 12.05 -40.17 -21.27
C PRO A 343 11.48 -39.94 -22.69
N LEU A 344 10.60 -38.96 -22.88
CA LEU A 344 9.82 -38.74 -24.10
C LEU A 344 10.10 -37.39 -24.77
N SER A 345 10.18 -37.36 -26.11
CA SER A 345 10.24 -36.11 -26.86
C SER A 345 8.88 -35.42 -26.86
N ILE A 346 8.78 -34.30 -26.14
CA ILE A 346 7.57 -33.48 -26.07
C ILE A 346 7.50 -32.58 -27.32
N PRO A 347 6.36 -32.44 -28.02
CA PRO A 347 6.22 -31.51 -29.15
C PRO A 347 6.53 -30.06 -28.75
N LYS A 348 7.13 -29.27 -29.66
CA LYS A 348 7.59 -27.90 -29.37
C LYS A 348 6.50 -27.01 -28.76
N GLU A 349 5.27 -27.14 -29.25
CA GLU A 349 4.09 -26.40 -28.80
C GLU A 349 3.73 -26.64 -27.32
N HIS A 350 4.18 -27.75 -26.74
CA HIS A 350 3.93 -28.11 -25.35
C HIS A 350 5.16 -27.91 -24.45
N ARG A 351 6.27 -27.39 -24.98
CA ARG A 351 7.49 -27.09 -24.21
C ARG A 351 7.37 -25.71 -23.57
N THR A 352 6.36 -25.54 -22.73
CA THR A 352 5.99 -24.24 -22.15
C THR A 352 5.96 -24.29 -20.62
N MET A 353 6.12 -23.14 -19.97
CA MET A 353 6.09 -23.02 -18.52
C MET A 353 4.69 -23.36 -17.97
N SER A 354 3.65 -22.92 -18.68
CA SER A 354 2.26 -23.28 -18.37
C SER A 354 2.04 -24.80 -18.35
N ALA A 355 2.55 -25.54 -19.34
CA ALA A 355 2.46 -27.00 -19.36
C ALA A 355 3.18 -27.65 -18.16
N LEU A 356 4.38 -27.17 -17.84
CA LEU A 356 5.17 -27.63 -16.69
C LEU A 356 4.42 -27.39 -15.36
N MET A 357 3.85 -26.20 -15.16
CA MET A 357 3.07 -25.85 -13.97
C MET A 357 1.77 -26.67 -13.85
N ASN A 358 1.09 -26.92 -14.97
CA ASN A 358 -0.11 -27.77 -14.98
C ASN A 358 0.22 -29.21 -14.61
N LEU A 359 1.34 -29.74 -15.10
CA LEU A 359 1.81 -31.07 -14.73
C LEU A 359 2.17 -31.13 -13.24
N LYS A 360 2.85 -30.09 -12.71
CA LYS A 360 3.18 -29.99 -11.28
C LYS A 360 1.93 -30.09 -10.41
N ARG A 361 0.92 -29.27 -10.72
CA ARG A 361 -0.38 -29.30 -10.03
C ARG A 361 -1.07 -30.66 -10.13
N LEU A 362 -0.97 -31.34 -11.27
CA LEU A 362 -1.53 -32.67 -11.46
C LEU A 362 -0.82 -33.70 -10.56
N VAL A 363 0.52 -33.70 -10.54
CA VAL A 363 1.31 -34.61 -9.71
C VAL A 363 1.00 -34.39 -8.22
N GLU A 364 0.97 -33.14 -7.76
CA GLU A 364 0.59 -32.79 -6.38
C GLU A 364 -0.80 -33.32 -6.01
N LYS A 365 -1.79 -33.14 -6.89
CA LYS A 365 -3.16 -33.67 -6.67
C LYS A 365 -3.20 -35.20 -6.66
N LEU A 366 -2.39 -35.87 -7.48
CA LEU A 366 -2.31 -37.34 -7.49
C LEU A 366 -1.67 -37.88 -6.22
N LYS A 367 -0.62 -37.22 -5.70
CA LYS A 367 0.01 -37.57 -4.42
C LYS A 367 -0.96 -37.43 -3.25
N LEU A 368 -1.72 -36.34 -3.20
CA LEU A 368 -2.77 -36.15 -2.19
C LEU A 368 -3.86 -37.23 -2.23
N ARG A 369 -4.14 -37.80 -3.41
CA ARG A 369 -5.13 -38.88 -3.57
C ARG A 369 -4.58 -40.27 -3.32
N ASN A 370 -3.27 -40.50 -3.43
CA ASN A 370 -2.60 -41.79 -3.25
C ASN A 370 -1.34 -41.64 -2.39
N PRO A 371 -1.46 -41.35 -1.08
CA PRO A 371 -0.31 -41.12 -0.20
C PRO A 371 0.59 -42.36 -0.02
N GLU A 372 0.10 -43.57 -0.28
CA GLU A 372 0.84 -44.83 -0.05
C GLU A 372 1.86 -45.19 -1.16
N LYS A 373 1.97 -44.40 -2.25
CA LYS A 373 2.91 -44.69 -3.36
C LYS A 373 4.27 -44.00 -3.27
N ASP A 374 4.54 -43.19 -2.25
CA ASP A 374 5.82 -42.46 -2.09
C ASP A 374 6.96 -43.31 -1.47
N THR A 375 6.82 -44.64 -1.36
CA THR A 375 7.85 -45.55 -0.79
C THR A 375 8.40 -46.63 -1.75
N SER A 376 8.37 -46.42 -3.06
CA SER A 376 8.97 -47.37 -4.03
C SER A 376 9.78 -46.71 -5.11
#